data_AF-E5Y9F9-F1
#
_entry.id   AF-E5Y9F9-F1
#
_cell.length_a   1.000
_cell.length_b   1.000
_cell.length_c   1.000
_cell.angle_alpha   90.00
_cell.angle_beta   90.00
_cell.angle_gamma   90.00
#
_symmetry.space_group_name_H-M   'P 1'
#
loop_
_entity.id
_entity.type
_entity.pdbx_description
1 polymer ?
#
loop_
_entity_poly.entity_id
_entity_poly.type
_entity_poly.pdbx_seq_one_letter_code
_entity_poly.pdbx_strand_id
1 'polypeptide(L)'
;MSIGSRTHEEFMEEARAFHGYPAPGLIIGGYMVELAKRHMPDGVLYDAVSETAHCLPDAVQLLTPCTFGNGWLRVLPFGIYAVTLYDKATGEGVRVELDNDKLEPYDAIRSWFLKERPKKEQDTERLQAQIKEAGESILSFRKVRIRQDMLGHRSFGAITRCPLCGSHYPASYGGICRSCQGQSPYEDGPGFALSQQPRMPAPVPIPVEEAVGKHALHDMTQIIPGKEKGAAFVAGQELSAGDICRLQQMGKNRVYVQENTPHPEGWVHEDDAARGFARLMPGDGVEVEAAPREGKVNFRATRDGMLLVDTERLERFNLVPDVMCCTRHNYSVLTAGTRLAGSRAIPLFLSRPGFLKALSVLEDGPLFKVVPMRKAKIGILVTGTEVFQGLIEDRFAPIITQKAQQHHCEVVKTLFAPDDADLIVRGVRDLLDAGADFIVTTAGMSVDPDDLTRKGLTEAGLTDTLYGVPALPGTMTLIGRIGGAQIIGVPACALFFKTTVFDIILPRMLAGVPITRLDLAKIGNGGLCMECKVCTFPKCPFGKV
;
A
#
# COMPACT_ATOMS: atom_id res chain seq x y z
N MET A 1 8.62 -45.13 8.03
CA MET A 1 7.58 -44.25 7.46
C MET A 1 8.01 -43.90 6.05
N SER A 2 7.13 -44.02 5.05
CA SER A 2 7.42 -43.64 3.66
C SER A 2 7.15 -42.15 3.43
N ILE A 3 7.85 -41.56 2.46
CA ILE A 3 7.59 -40.22 1.93
C ILE A 3 7.08 -40.43 0.49
N GLY A 4 5.76 -40.51 0.36
CA GLY A 4 5.10 -40.88 -0.90
C GLY A 4 5.38 -42.33 -1.26
N SER A 5 5.89 -42.57 -2.47
CA SER A 5 6.29 -43.90 -2.94
C SER A 5 7.70 -44.33 -2.49
N ARG A 6 8.41 -43.47 -1.75
CA ARG A 6 9.80 -43.67 -1.34
C ARG A 6 9.89 -44.04 0.13
N THR A 7 10.88 -44.84 0.49
CA THR A 7 11.33 -44.96 1.88
C THR A 7 12.00 -43.65 2.34
N HIS A 8 12.17 -43.51 3.65
CA HIS A 8 12.87 -42.35 4.21
C HIS A 8 14.32 -42.28 3.70
N GLU A 9 15.01 -43.42 3.64
CA GLU A 9 16.38 -43.53 3.11
C GLU A 9 16.48 -43.12 1.64
N GLU A 10 15.59 -43.63 0.78
CA GLU A 10 15.57 -43.26 -0.65
C GLU A 10 15.32 -41.76 -0.83
N PHE A 11 14.40 -41.17 -0.05
CA PHE A 11 14.17 -39.73 -0.11
C PHE A 11 15.39 -38.91 0.34
N MET A 12 16.15 -39.38 1.34
CA MET A 12 17.40 -38.72 1.75
C MET A 12 18.45 -38.74 0.64
N GLU A 13 18.55 -39.82 -0.13
CA GLU A 13 19.48 -39.91 -1.25
C GLU A 13 19.09 -38.95 -2.38
N GLU A 14 17.79 -38.87 -2.72
CA GLU A 14 17.30 -37.89 -3.69
C GLU A 14 17.49 -36.44 -3.20
N ALA A 15 17.21 -36.18 -1.93
CA ALA A 15 17.44 -34.88 -1.31
C ALA A 15 18.91 -34.48 -1.39
N ARG A 16 19.84 -35.41 -1.16
CA ARG A 16 21.28 -35.18 -1.33
C ARG A 16 21.64 -34.86 -2.78
N ALA A 17 21.10 -35.60 -3.74
CA ALA A 17 21.39 -35.38 -5.15
C ALA A 17 20.87 -34.03 -5.67
N PHE A 18 19.70 -33.59 -5.20
CA PHE A 18 19.06 -32.36 -5.67
C PHE A 18 19.51 -31.10 -4.90
N HIS A 19 19.56 -31.18 -3.56
CA HIS A 19 19.85 -30.04 -2.68
C HIS A 19 21.32 -29.97 -2.24
N GLY A 20 22.14 -30.95 -2.61
CA GLY A 20 23.55 -31.09 -2.21
C GLY A 20 23.77 -31.67 -0.81
N TYR A 21 22.74 -31.64 0.05
CA TYR A 21 22.76 -32.22 1.39
C TYR A 21 21.33 -32.55 1.85
N PRO A 22 21.09 -33.67 2.57
CA PRO A 22 19.78 -34.00 3.13
C PRO A 22 19.43 -33.06 4.29
N ALA A 23 19.09 -31.81 3.96
CA ALA A 23 18.79 -30.77 4.93
C ALA A 23 17.57 -31.15 5.80
N PRO A 24 17.62 -30.96 7.13
CA PRO A 24 16.51 -31.29 8.03
C PRO A 24 15.16 -30.72 7.56
N GLY A 25 15.18 -29.45 7.13
CA GLY A 25 13.99 -28.80 6.60
C GLY A 25 13.45 -29.44 5.31
N LEU A 26 14.32 -29.87 4.39
CA LEU A 26 13.91 -30.56 3.16
C LEU A 26 13.21 -31.89 3.49
N ILE A 27 13.72 -32.63 4.47
CA ILE A 27 13.15 -33.91 4.89
C ILE A 27 11.78 -33.72 5.56
N ILE A 28 11.68 -32.79 6.51
CA ILE A 28 10.40 -32.39 7.11
C ILE A 28 9.44 -31.91 6.02
N GLY A 29 9.92 -31.11 5.07
CA GLY A 29 9.17 -30.66 3.91
C GLY A 29 8.62 -31.80 3.07
N GLY A 30 9.34 -32.93 2.99
CA GLY A 30 8.84 -34.13 2.33
C GLY A 30 7.57 -34.67 2.97
N TYR A 31 7.58 -34.82 4.31
CA TYR A 31 6.38 -35.20 5.07
C TYR A 31 5.25 -34.18 4.92
N MET A 32 5.58 -32.88 4.91
CA MET A 32 4.59 -31.82 4.73
C MET A 32 3.88 -31.91 3.37
N VAL A 33 4.63 -32.14 2.29
CA VAL A 33 4.06 -32.25 0.94
C VAL A 33 3.18 -33.48 0.82
N GLU A 34 3.59 -34.62 1.35
CA GLU A 34 2.78 -35.85 1.30
C GLU A 34 1.54 -35.77 2.20
N LEU A 35 1.64 -35.10 3.35
CA LEU A 35 0.47 -34.79 4.18
C LEU A 35 -0.51 -33.86 3.44
N ALA A 36 -0.01 -32.85 2.71
CA ALA A 36 -0.86 -31.99 1.89
C ALA A 36 -1.54 -32.79 0.76
N LYS A 37 -0.80 -33.62 0.02
CA LYS A 37 -1.31 -34.45 -1.08
C LYS A 37 -2.44 -35.38 -0.63
N ARG A 38 -2.30 -36.04 0.51
CA ARG A 38 -3.33 -36.96 1.05
C ARG A 38 -4.64 -36.26 1.44
N HIS A 39 -4.61 -34.95 1.69
CA HIS A 39 -5.79 -34.16 2.01
C HIS A 39 -6.33 -33.38 0.80
N MET A 40 -5.65 -33.46 -0.35
CA MET A 40 -6.17 -32.95 -1.62
C MET A 40 -7.08 -33.99 -2.28
N PRO A 41 -8.10 -33.56 -3.03
CA PRO A 41 -8.92 -34.50 -3.80
C PRO A 41 -8.11 -35.19 -4.91
N ASP A 42 -8.44 -36.46 -5.20
CA ASP A 42 -7.80 -37.22 -6.26
C ASP A 42 -8.02 -36.60 -7.65
N GLY A 43 -7.01 -36.67 -8.51
CA GLY A 43 -7.09 -36.21 -9.91
C GLY A 43 -7.06 -34.70 -10.12
N VAL A 44 -6.89 -33.90 -9.06
CA VAL A 44 -6.79 -32.44 -9.15
C VAL A 44 -5.40 -32.00 -9.60
N LEU A 45 -5.34 -31.06 -10.54
CA LEU A 45 -4.11 -30.32 -10.85
C LEU A 45 -3.91 -29.24 -9.79
N TYR A 46 -2.85 -29.39 -8.99
CA TYR A 46 -2.51 -28.42 -7.96
C TYR A 46 -1.29 -27.58 -8.32
N ASP A 47 -1.28 -26.35 -7.82
CA ASP A 47 -0.10 -25.50 -7.66
C ASP A 47 0.34 -25.52 -6.19
N ALA A 48 1.53 -24.97 -5.92
CA ALA A 48 2.10 -24.89 -4.59
C ALA A 48 2.50 -23.47 -4.18
N VAL A 49 2.34 -23.18 -2.89
CA VAL A 49 2.92 -22.00 -2.22
C VAL A 49 3.84 -22.49 -1.11
N SER A 50 5.07 -21.99 -1.07
CA SER A 50 5.97 -22.14 0.08
C SER A 50 6.09 -20.80 0.80
N GLU A 51 5.90 -20.79 2.12
CA GLU A 51 5.96 -19.58 2.96
C GLU A 51 7.39 -19.23 3.41
N THR A 52 8.38 -19.96 2.87
CA THR A 52 9.80 -19.77 3.11
C THR A 52 10.60 -20.07 1.84
N ALA A 53 11.74 -19.40 1.67
CA ALA A 53 12.67 -19.70 0.60
C ALA A 53 13.67 -20.83 0.96
N HIS A 54 13.64 -21.34 2.20
CA HIS A 54 14.67 -22.21 2.74
C HIS A 54 14.24 -23.68 2.76
N CYS A 55 14.89 -24.51 1.93
CA CYS A 55 14.76 -25.98 1.83
C CYS A 55 13.38 -26.48 1.37
N LEU A 56 12.29 -25.96 1.92
CA LEU A 56 10.91 -26.41 1.66
C LEU A 56 10.48 -26.32 0.18
N PRO A 57 10.86 -25.27 -0.58
CA PRO A 57 10.58 -25.25 -2.02
C PRO A 57 11.11 -26.49 -2.75
N ASP A 58 12.27 -27.02 -2.35
CA ASP A 58 12.88 -28.16 -3.01
C ASP A 58 12.14 -29.47 -2.72
N ALA A 59 11.54 -29.60 -1.52
CA ALA A 59 10.67 -30.74 -1.20
C ALA A 59 9.49 -30.81 -2.16
N VAL A 60 8.89 -29.65 -2.46
CA VAL A 60 7.80 -29.55 -3.44
C VAL A 60 8.26 -29.97 -4.83
N GLN A 61 9.44 -29.51 -5.26
CA GLN A 61 9.98 -29.83 -6.59
C GLN A 61 10.33 -31.32 -6.76
N LEU A 62 10.74 -31.99 -5.68
CA LEU A 62 11.06 -33.42 -5.69
C LEU A 62 9.83 -34.34 -5.66
N LEU A 63 8.74 -33.89 -5.05
CA LEU A 63 7.54 -34.71 -4.78
C LEU A 63 6.33 -34.35 -5.64
N THR A 64 6.44 -33.27 -6.43
CA THR A 64 5.36 -32.78 -7.28
C THR A 64 5.89 -32.25 -8.61
N PRO A 65 5.03 -32.09 -9.63
CA PRO A 65 5.38 -31.38 -10.85
C PRO A 65 5.56 -29.86 -10.66
N CYS A 66 5.29 -29.32 -9.46
CA CYS A 66 5.34 -27.89 -9.21
C CYS A 66 6.78 -27.43 -9.07
N THR A 67 7.26 -26.62 -10.01
CA THR A 67 8.62 -26.08 -9.97
C THR A 67 8.61 -24.57 -9.97
N PHE A 68 9.70 -23.97 -9.49
CA PHE A 68 9.87 -22.53 -9.62
C PHE A 68 9.92 -22.13 -11.11
N GLY A 69 10.57 -22.96 -11.95
CA GLY A 69 10.77 -22.71 -13.38
C GLY A 69 9.49 -22.73 -14.22
N ASN A 70 8.56 -23.64 -13.96
CA ASN A 70 7.25 -23.66 -14.64
C ASN A 70 6.21 -22.71 -14.01
N GLY A 71 6.57 -22.03 -12.92
CA GLY A 71 5.73 -21.07 -12.23
C GLY A 71 4.60 -21.68 -11.40
N TRP A 72 4.56 -23.00 -11.24
CA TRP A 72 3.54 -23.69 -10.43
C TRP A 72 3.90 -23.74 -8.94
N LEU A 73 5.15 -23.46 -8.58
CA LEU A 73 5.58 -23.21 -7.21
C LEU A 73 5.86 -21.72 -7.00
N ARG A 74 5.19 -21.12 -6.01
CA ARG A 74 5.40 -19.73 -5.60
C ARG A 74 6.04 -19.68 -4.22
N VAL A 75 7.09 -18.87 -4.08
CA VAL A 75 7.77 -18.66 -2.80
C VAL A 75 7.37 -17.30 -2.25
N LEU A 76 6.69 -17.29 -1.11
CA LEU A 76 6.25 -16.11 -0.38
C LEU A 76 6.98 -16.08 0.96
N PRO A 77 8.14 -15.39 1.09
CA PRO A 77 9.03 -15.55 2.23
C PRO A 77 8.51 -14.81 3.48
N PHE A 78 7.43 -15.31 4.07
CA PHE A 78 6.89 -14.83 5.35
C PHE A 78 7.74 -15.26 6.54
N GLY A 79 8.68 -16.19 6.33
CA GLY A 79 9.52 -16.75 7.38
C GLY A 79 8.84 -17.89 8.15
N ILE A 80 7.70 -18.37 7.65
CA ILE A 80 6.93 -19.46 8.26
C ILE A 80 7.24 -20.76 7.53
N TYR A 81 7.50 -21.84 8.27
CA TYR A 81 7.78 -23.15 7.70
C TYR A 81 6.50 -23.88 7.31
N ALA A 82 5.86 -23.41 6.23
CA ALA A 82 4.59 -23.91 5.75
C ALA A 82 4.55 -24.07 4.23
N VAL A 83 3.82 -25.08 3.77
CA VAL A 83 3.53 -25.34 2.36
C VAL A 83 2.02 -25.42 2.16
N THR A 84 1.53 -24.91 1.05
CA THR A 84 0.14 -25.08 0.63
C THR A 84 0.10 -25.73 -0.74
N LEU A 85 -0.65 -26.82 -0.90
CA LEU A 85 -1.07 -27.32 -2.20
C LEU A 85 -2.52 -26.91 -2.43
N TYR A 86 -2.87 -26.44 -3.63
CA TYR A 86 -4.23 -25.97 -3.91
C TYR A 86 -4.62 -26.23 -5.37
N ASP A 87 -5.91 -26.48 -5.59
CA ASP A 87 -6.54 -26.65 -6.90
C ASP A 87 -6.39 -25.37 -7.73
N LYS A 88 -5.85 -25.49 -8.94
CA LYS A 88 -5.59 -24.35 -9.84
C LYS A 88 -6.85 -23.58 -10.26
N ALA A 89 -8.00 -24.26 -10.34
CA ALA A 89 -9.26 -23.70 -10.79
C ALA A 89 -10.07 -23.08 -9.64
N THR A 90 -10.19 -23.79 -8.51
CA THR A 90 -11.05 -23.36 -7.39
C THR A 90 -10.30 -22.54 -6.35
N GLY A 91 -8.97 -22.68 -6.27
CA GLY A 91 -8.15 -22.12 -5.21
C GLY A 91 -8.27 -22.87 -3.87
N GLU A 92 -9.10 -23.90 -3.77
CA GLU A 92 -9.22 -24.71 -2.55
C GLU A 92 -7.95 -25.54 -2.33
N GLY A 93 -7.44 -25.54 -1.11
CA GLY A 93 -6.17 -26.18 -0.82
C GLY A 93 -6.00 -26.61 0.62
N VAL A 94 -4.86 -27.24 0.86
CA VAL A 94 -4.42 -27.71 2.17
C VAL A 94 -3.10 -27.04 2.47
N ARG A 95 -3.07 -26.29 3.58
CA ARG A 95 -1.86 -25.71 4.13
C ARG A 95 -1.35 -26.58 5.27
N VAL A 96 -0.10 -27.00 5.19
CA VAL A 96 0.62 -27.78 6.20
C VAL A 96 1.76 -26.94 6.76
N GLU A 97 1.90 -26.92 8.08
CA GLU A 97 2.98 -26.22 8.80
C GLU A 97 3.68 -27.14 9.79
N LEU A 98 4.96 -26.84 10.06
CA LEU A 98 5.67 -27.40 11.20
C LEU A 98 5.11 -26.78 12.48
N ASP A 99 4.57 -27.62 13.37
CA ASP A 99 3.85 -27.19 14.56
C ASP A 99 4.79 -27.17 15.77
N ASN A 100 5.09 -25.97 16.26
CA ASN A 100 6.01 -25.76 17.38
C ASN A 100 5.55 -26.46 18.66
N ASP A 101 4.24 -26.51 18.91
CA ASP A 101 3.69 -27.07 20.15
C ASP A 101 3.81 -28.61 20.17
N LYS A 102 4.00 -29.22 18.99
CA LYS A 102 4.21 -30.66 18.83
C LYS A 102 5.69 -31.07 18.84
N LEU A 103 6.61 -30.12 18.95
CA LEU A 103 8.06 -30.40 18.97
C LEU A 103 8.59 -30.82 20.34
N GLU A 104 7.80 -30.69 21.42
CA GLU A 104 8.26 -30.96 22.79
C GLU A 104 8.88 -32.36 22.99
N PRO A 105 8.35 -33.45 22.38
CA PRO A 105 8.98 -34.77 22.49
C PRO A 105 10.32 -34.89 21.72
N TYR A 106 10.64 -33.95 20.84
CA TYR A 106 11.74 -34.05 19.86
C TYR A 106 12.73 -32.88 20.05
N ASP A 107 13.52 -32.97 21.11
CA ASP A 107 14.46 -31.91 21.52
C ASP A 107 15.49 -31.52 20.46
N ALA A 108 15.96 -32.45 19.61
CA ALA A 108 16.90 -32.12 18.55
C ALA A 108 16.21 -31.32 17.42
N ILE A 109 14.97 -31.68 17.05
CA ILE A 109 14.16 -30.92 16.07
C ILE A 109 13.87 -29.53 16.61
N ARG A 110 13.45 -29.41 17.88
CA ARG A 110 13.16 -28.14 18.53
C ARG A 110 14.40 -27.24 18.58
N SER A 111 15.54 -27.79 19.02
CA SER A 111 16.82 -27.07 19.07
C SER A 111 17.26 -26.58 17.70
N TRP A 112 17.08 -27.38 16.64
CA TRP A 112 17.36 -26.98 15.27
C TRP A 112 16.43 -25.87 14.77
N PHE A 113 15.10 -26.07 14.91
CA PHE A 113 14.10 -25.19 14.33
C PHE A 113 14.01 -23.84 15.06
N LEU A 114 13.98 -23.89 16.39
CA LEU A 114 13.93 -22.70 17.26
C LEU A 114 15.32 -22.09 17.52
N LYS A 115 16.39 -22.73 17.02
CA LYS A 115 17.79 -22.30 17.19
C LYS A 115 18.19 -22.14 18.65
N GLU A 116 17.73 -23.04 19.52
CA GLU A 116 18.02 -22.99 20.97
C GLU A 116 19.53 -23.17 21.26
N ARG A 117 20.26 -23.83 20.37
CA ARG A 117 21.71 -24.04 20.48
C ARG A 117 22.45 -23.66 19.20
N PRO A 118 23.71 -23.19 19.30
CA PRO A 118 24.57 -22.97 18.14
C PRO A 118 24.70 -24.22 17.25
N LYS A 119 24.80 -24.04 15.93
CA LYS A 119 24.86 -25.14 14.95
C LYS A 119 25.96 -26.17 15.25
N LYS A 120 27.09 -25.76 15.84
CA LYS A 120 28.21 -26.66 16.20
C LYS A 120 27.90 -27.64 17.34
N GLU A 121 26.91 -27.31 18.17
CA GLU A 121 26.49 -28.11 19.33
C GLU A 121 25.29 -29.00 19.02
N GLN A 122 24.76 -28.93 17.79
CA GLN A 122 23.62 -29.73 17.35
C GLN A 122 24.10 -31.09 16.83
N ASP A 123 23.53 -32.15 17.39
CA ASP A 123 23.77 -33.52 16.95
C ASP A 123 22.94 -33.79 15.68
N THR A 124 23.64 -33.88 14.55
CA THR A 124 23.00 -34.07 13.24
C THR A 124 22.42 -35.48 13.09
N GLU A 125 23.06 -36.52 13.63
CA GLU A 125 22.56 -37.89 13.53
C GLU A 125 21.29 -38.07 14.34
N ARG A 126 21.29 -37.53 15.57
CA ARG A 126 20.10 -37.51 16.43
C ARG A 126 18.96 -36.70 15.82
N LEU A 127 19.25 -35.54 15.24
CA LEU A 127 18.25 -34.73 14.54
C LEU A 127 17.58 -35.52 13.42
N GLN A 128 18.36 -36.19 12.58
CA GLN A 128 17.83 -37.00 11.48
C GLN A 128 16.98 -38.18 12.00
N ALA A 129 17.46 -38.87 13.04
CA ALA A 129 16.71 -39.96 13.67
C ALA A 129 15.35 -39.48 14.22
N GLN A 130 15.32 -38.34 14.92
CA GLN A 130 14.07 -37.76 15.42
C GLN A 130 13.14 -37.32 14.30
N ILE A 131 13.65 -36.76 13.20
CA ILE A 131 12.81 -36.39 12.05
C ILE A 131 12.13 -37.62 11.45
N LYS A 132 12.86 -38.73 11.33
CA LYS A 132 12.32 -40.01 10.85
C LYS A 132 11.26 -40.58 11.80
N GLU A 133 11.52 -40.48 13.11
CA GLU A 133 10.61 -40.95 14.16
C GLU A 133 9.31 -40.12 14.21
N ALA A 134 9.45 -38.80 14.21
CA ALA A 134 8.35 -37.85 14.24
C ALA A 134 7.48 -37.96 12.99
N GLY A 135 8.11 -37.88 11.81
CA GLY A 135 7.41 -37.81 10.54
C GLY A 135 6.33 -36.74 10.53
N GLU A 136 5.07 -37.17 10.48
CA GLU A 136 3.90 -36.28 10.40
C GLU A 136 3.35 -35.85 11.77
N SER A 137 3.80 -36.46 12.86
CA SER A 137 3.30 -36.15 14.22
C SER A 137 3.58 -34.71 14.64
N ILE A 138 4.61 -34.10 14.08
CA ILE A 138 5.04 -32.70 14.33
C ILE A 138 4.38 -31.69 13.39
N LEU A 139 3.44 -32.12 12.55
CA LEU A 139 2.80 -31.28 11.55
C LEU A 139 1.36 -30.95 11.93
N SER A 140 0.93 -29.76 11.52
CA SER A 140 -0.48 -29.35 11.56
C SER A 140 -0.92 -28.95 10.16
N PHE A 141 -2.16 -29.30 9.80
CA PHE A 141 -2.75 -28.90 8.53
C PHE A 141 -4.11 -28.26 8.70
N ARG A 142 -4.47 -27.40 7.74
CA ARG A 142 -5.80 -26.79 7.65
C ARG A 142 -6.22 -26.62 6.20
N LYS A 143 -7.53 -26.69 5.97
CA LYS A 143 -8.11 -26.30 4.68
C LYS A 143 -8.02 -24.79 4.51
N VAL A 144 -7.62 -24.34 3.34
CA VAL A 144 -7.46 -22.93 2.98
C VAL A 144 -8.04 -22.68 1.59
N ARG A 145 -8.26 -21.41 1.25
CA ARG A 145 -8.59 -20.99 -0.10
C ARG A 145 -7.66 -19.86 -0.53
N ILE A 146 -6.97 -20.06 -1.65
CA ILE A 146 -6.12 -19.04 -2.26
C ILE A 146 -7.00 -17.92 -2.82
N ARG A 147 -6.56 -16.68 -2.64
CA ARG A 147 -7.29 -15.51 -3.15
C ARG A 147 -7.38 -15.55 -4.67
N GLN A 148 -8.51 -15.11 -5.22
CA GLN A 148 -8.79 -15.19 -6.66
C GLN A 148 -7.79 -14.42 -7.54
N ASP A 149 -7.28 -13.29 -7.03
CA ASP A 149 -6.25 -12.47 -7.70
C ASP A 149 -4.87 -13.16 -7.76
N MET A 150 -4.73 -14.26 -7.04
CA MET A 150 -3.55 -15.10 -7.03
C MET A 150 -3.71 -16.37 -7.88
N LEU A 151 -4.86 -16.61 -8.51
CA LEU A 151 -5.04 -17.76 -9.40
C LEU A 151 -4.62 -17.42 -10.84
N GLY A 152 -4.20 -18.45 -11.59
CA GLY A 152 -3.84 -18.34 -13.01
C GLY A 152 -2.41 -17.86 -13.30
N HIS A 153 -2.04 -17.92 -14.58
CA HIS A 153 -0.74 -17.48 -15.07
C HIS A 153 -0.73 -15.96 -15.32
N ARG A 154 0.26 -15.27 -14.76
CA ARG A 154 0.52 -13.87 -15.10
C ARG A 154 1.25 -13.81 -16.44
N SER A 155 0.67 -13.12 -17.42
CA SER A 155 1.35 -12.83 -18.68
C SER A 155 2.51 -11.88 -18.45
N PHE A 156 3.66 -12.17 -19.06
CA PHE A 156 4.81 -11.26 -19.09
C PHE A 156 4.63 -10.12 -20.11
N GLY A 157 3.52 -10.10 -20.86
CA GLY A 157 3.27 -9.11 -21.90
C GLY A 157 4.28 -9.22 -23.06
N ALA A 158 4.35 -8.18 -23.88
CA ALA A 158 5.30 -8.11 -24.98
C ALA A 158 6.75 -7.95 -24.48
N ILE A 159 7.72 -8.47 -25.22
CA ILE A 159 9.14 -8.18 -24.95
C ILE A 159 9.51 -6.85 -25.59
N THR A 160 10.11 -5.94 -24.82
CA THR A 160 10.56 -4.62 -25.29
C THR A 160 12.03 -4.38 -24.92
N ARG A 161 12.65 -3.40 -25.56
CA ARG A 161 14.05 -3.03 -25.33
C ARG A 161 14.14 -1.91 -24.29
N CYS A 162 14.88 -2.14 -23.21
CA CYS A 162 15.11 -1.15 -22.15
C CYS A 162 15.86 0.06 -22.73
N PRO A 163 15.33 1.29 -22.62
CA PRO A 163 15.96 2.47 -23.19
C PRO A 163 17.21 2.92 -22.41
N LEU A 164 17.48 2.35 -21.22
CA LEU A 164 18.65 2.66 -20.41
C LEU A 164 19.81 1.70 -20.67
N CYS A 165 19.61 0.40 -20.48
CA CYS A 165 20.68 -0.59 -20.64
C CYS A 165 20.66 -1.32 -21.99
N GLY A 166 19.62 -1.14 -22.81
CA GLY A 166 19.49 -1.81 -24.11
C GLY A 166 19.08 -3.29 -24.06
N SER A 167 18.95 -3.89 -22.86
CA SER A 167 18.50 -5.28 -22.72
C SER A 167 17.01 -5.44 -23.01
N HIS A 168 16.62 -6.59 -23.56
CA HIS A 168 15.22 -6.93 -23.79
C HIS A 168 14.58 -7.52 -22.53
N TYR A 169 13.35 -7.12 -22.22
CA TYR A 169 12.65 -7.53 -21.01
C TYR A 169 11.12 -7.48 -21.20
N PRO A 170 10.35 -8.16 -20.31
CA PRO A 170 8.89 -8.07 -20.27
C PRO A 170 8.38 -6.64 -20.09
N ALA A 171 7.54 -6.16 -21.02
CA ALA A 171 6.90 -4.84 -20.93
C ALA A 171 5.98 -4.72 -19.71
N SER A 172 5.50 -5.84 -19.16
CA SER A 172 4.76 -5.86 -17.89
C SER A 172 5.60 -5.44 -16.68
N TYR A 173 6.91 -5.27 -16.84
CA TYR A 173 7.78 -4.74 -15.79
C TYR A 173 7.89 -3.20 -15.83
N GLY A 174 7.20 -2.51 -16.74
CA GLY A 174 7.26 -1.06 -16.92
C GLY A 174 8.20 -0.63 -18.05
N GLY A 175 8.58 0.65 -18.11
CA GLY A 175 9.27 1.27 -19.26
C GLY A 175 10.78 1.16 -19.27
N ILE A 176 11.34 0.64 -18.18
CA ILE A 176 12.75 0.22 -18.08
C ILE A 176 12.81 -1.12 -17.34
N CYS A 177 13.87 -1.91 -17.51
CA CYS A 177 13.98 -3.20 -16.82
C CYS A 177 14.15 -3.04 -15.28
N ARG A 178 13.73 -4.04 -14.50
CA ARG A 178 13.82 -4.03 -13.02
C ARG A 178 15.21 -3.72 -12.47
N SER A 179 16.25 -4.18 -13.17
CA SER A 179 17.64 -3.85 -12.83
C SER A 179 17.88 -2.33 -12.88
N CYS A 180 17.47 -1.65 -13.95
CA CYS A 180 17.54 -0.19 -14.07
C CYS A 180 16.59 0.58 -13.13
N GLN A 181 15.51 -0.05 -12.69
CA GLN A 181 14.63 0.49 -11.65
C GLN A 181 15.31 0.53 -10.26
N GLY A 182 16.45 -0.15 -10.09
CA GLY A 182 17.20 -0.21 -8.83
C GLY A 182 17.14 -1.54 -8.11
N GLN A 183 16.60 -2.60 -8.74
CA GLN A 183 16.60 -3.96 -8.18
C GLN A 183 17.86 -4.76 -8.55
N SER A 184 18.88 -4.11 -9.12
CA SER A 184 20.12 -4.78 -9.50
C SER A 184 20.91 -5.17 -8.25
N PRO A 185 21.37 -6.43 -8.12
CA PRO A 185 22.18 -6.87 -6.98
C PRO A 185 23.67 -6.56 -7.15
N TYR A 186 24.09 -6.10 -8.32
CA TYR A 186 25.49 -5.86 -8.64
C TYR A 186 25.98 -4.56 -8.01
N GLU A 187 27.26 -4.48 -7.65
CA GLU A 187 27.89 -3.21 -7.25
C GLU A 187 28.33 -2.40 -8.48
N ASP A 188 28.79 -3.10 -9.51
CA ASP A 188 29.09 -2.57 -10.84
C ASP A 188 28.45 -3.46 -11.91
N GLY A 189 27.78 -2.86 -12.91
CA GLY A 189 27.22 -3.61 -14.05
C GLY A 189 25.83 -3.17 -14.52
N PRO A 190 25.06 -4.06 -15.18
CA PRO A 190 23.74 -3.74 -15.70
C PRO A 190 22.83 -3.14 -14.63
N GLY A 191 22.10 -2.07 -14.97
CA GLY A 191 21.16 -1.40 -14.06
C GLY A 191 21.68 -0.14 -13.34
N PHE A 192 22.98 0.17 -13.45
CA PHE A 192 23.64 1.30 -12.73
C PHE A 192 23.49 2.68 -13.36
N ALA A 193 22.50 2.91 -14.22
CA ALA A 193 22.38 4.16 -15.00
C ALA A 193 22.29 5.48 -14.17
N LEU A 194 22.21 5.41 -12.84
CA LEU A 194 22.26 6.56 -11.94
C LEU A 194 23.65 6.97 -11.46
N SER A 195 24.62 6.06 -11.29
CA SER A 195 25.94 6.42 -10.71
C SER A 195 26.81 7.24 -11.66
N GLN A 196 26.41 7.32 -12.93
CA GLN A 196 27.07 8.09 -13.98
C GLN A 196 26.09 9.02 -14.68
N GLN A 197 25.15 9.66 -13.95
CA GLN A 197 24.34 10.70 -14.60
C GLN A 197 25.30 11.76 -15.15
N PRO A 198 25.32 11.99 -16.48
CA PRO A 198 26.14 13.03 -17.04
C PRO A 198 25.70 14.33 -16.38
N ARG A 199 26.62 15.07 -15.78
CA ARG A 199 26.31 16.45 -15.38
C ARG A 199 26.18 17.25 -16.65
N MET A 200 25.13 18.05 -16.76
CA MET A 200 25.01 18.94 -17.91
C MET A 200 26.25 19.83 -17.90
N PRO A 201 26.90 20.07 -19.05
CA PRO A 201 27.78 21.22 -19.17
C PRO A 201 26.96 22.43 -18.69
N ALA A 202 27.38 23.09 -17.62
CA ALA A 202 26.64 24.23 -17.09
C ALA A 202 26.41 25.22 -18.24
N PRO A 203 25.18 25.75 -18.43
CA PRO A 203 24.95 26.78 -19.44
C PRO A 203 25.97 27.89 -19.19
N VAL A 204 26.64 28.40 -20.22
CA VAL A 204 27.69 29.41 -20.00
C VAL A 204 27.01 30.77 -19.83
N PRO A 205 27.08 31.38 -18.62
CA PRO A 205 26.45 32.68 -18.42
C PRO A 205 27.26 33.77 -19.10
N ILE A 206 26.60 34.74 -19.70
CA ILE A 206 27.24 35.96 -20.24
C ILE A 206 26.98 37.15 -19.30
N PRO A 207 27.87 38.16 -19.28
CA PRO A 207 27.56 39.46 -18.67
C PRO A 207 26.25 40.02 -19.23
N VAL A 208 25.45 40.66 -18.38
CA VAL A 208 24.14 41.20 -18.79
C VAL A 208 24.26 42.29 -19.86
N GLU A 209 25.39 42.99 -19.90
CA GLU A 209 25.72 44.00 -20.89
C GLU A 209 25.91 43.41 -22.30
N GLU A 210 26.32 42.14 -22.39
CA GLU A 210 26.51 41.40 -23.64
C GLU A 210 25.24 40.65 -24.08
N ALA A 211 24.14 40.80 -23.34
CA ALA A 211 22.90 40.07 -23.58
C ALA A 211 21.98 40.74 -24.60
N VAL A 212 22.27 41.99 -24.99
CA VAL A 212 21.44 42.74 -25.94
C VAL A 212 21.37 42.04 -27.30
N GLY A 213 20.16 41.84 -27.81
CA GLY A 213 19.89 41.15 -29.06
C GLY A 213 19.98 39.62 -28.97
N LYS A 214 20.14 39.07 -27.76
CA LYS A 214 20.12 37.62 -27.50
C LYS A 214 18.83 37.20 -26.81
N HIS A 215 18.52 35.91 -26.85
CA HIS A 215 17.26 35.38 -26.33
C HIS A 215 17.44 34.77 -24.95
N ALA A 216 16.56 35.14 -24.00
CA ALA A 216 16.56 34.58 -22.65
C ALA A 216 16.41 33.05 -22.70
N LEU A 217 17.31 32.32 -22.02
CA LEU A 217 17.28 30.86 -22.00
C LEU A 217 16.06 30.30 -21.25
N HIS A 218 15.65 30.95 -20.17
CA HIS A 218 14.58 30.50 -19.28
C HIS A 218 13.81 31.71 -18.72
N ASP A 219 12.63 31.48 -18.15
CA ASP A 219 11.86 32.52 -17.47
C ASP A 219 12.68 33.10 -16.29
N MET A 220 12.75 34.43 -16.19
CA MET A 220 13.41 35.12 -15.08
C MET A 220 12.37 35.80 -14.22
N THR A 221 12.06 35.18 -13.08
CA THR A 221 11.09 35.70 -12.12
C THR A 221 11.63 36.92 -11.39
N GLN A 222 10.87 38.02 -11.42
CA GLN A 222 11.06 39.18 -10.56
C GLN A 222 10.19 39.02 -9.31
N ILE A 223 10.79 39.28 -8.14
CA ILE A 223 10.11 39.23 -6.85
C ILE A 223 10.15 40.62 -6.24
N ILE A 224 8.99 41.27 -6.15
CA ILE A 224 8.79 42.52 -5.42
C ILE A 224 7.99 42.17 -4.16
N PRO A 225 8.62 42.12 -2.97
CA PRO A 225 7.95 41.71 -1.73
C PRO A 225 6.63 42.45 -1.50
N GLY A 226 5.56 41.70 -1.28
CA GLY A 226 4.22 42.23 -1.01
C GLY A 226 3.48 42.84 -2.20
N LYS A 227 4.07 42.87 -3.41
CA LYS A 227 3.42 43.44 -4.61
C LYS A 227 3.27 42.43 -5.74
N GLU A 228 4.38 41.84 -6.19
CA GLU A 228 4.38 41.05 -7.43
C GLU A 228 5.40 39.92 -7.37
N LYS A 229 4.98 38.75 -7.86
CA LYS A 229 5.86 37.61 -8.11
C LYS A 229 5.47 36.98 -9.45
N GLY A 230 6.30 37.20 -10.47
CA GLY A 230 6.05 36.71 -11.82
C GLY A 230 7.27 36.81 -12.72
N ALA A 231 7.21 36.13 -13.87
CA ALA A 231 8.24 36.22 -14.91
C ALA A 231 8.30 37.65 -15.47
N ALA A 232 9.39 38.36 -15.22
CA ALA A 232 9.65 39.66 -15.84
C ALA A 232 10.22 39.51 -17.26
N PHE A 233 10.86 38.37 -17.50
CA PHE A 233 11.36 37.92 -18.80
C PHE A 233 10.90 36.49 -19.01
N VAL A 234 10.48 36.18 -20.23
CA VAL A 234 10.05 34.84 -20.63
C VAL A 234 11.11 34.15 -21.48
N ALA A 235 11.20 32.83 -21.40
CA ALA A 235 12.09 32.04 -22.25
C ALA A 235 11.84 32.34 -23.73
N GLY A 236 12.92 32.58 -24.49
CA GLY A 236 12.86 32.98 -25.89
C GLY A 236 12.53 34.46 -26.12
N GLN A 237 12.41 35.29 -25.08
CA GLN A 237 12.32 36.75 -25.25
C GLN A 237 13.68 37.33 -25.66
N GLU A 238 13.70 38.14 -26.72
CA GLU A 238 14.87 38.96 -27.06
C GLU A 238 15.10 40.03 -25.99
N LEU A 239 16.32 40.09 -25.46
CA LEU A 239 16.73 41.05 -24.45
C LEU A 239 17.17 42.36 -25.11
N SER A 240 16.47 43.45 -24.79
CA SER A 240 16.77 44.77 -25.33
C SER A 240 17.75 45.56 -24.44
N ALA A 241 18.30 46.65 -24.97
CA ALA A 241 19.16 47.55 -24.18
C ALA A 241 18.44 48.13 -22.93
N GLY A 242 17.12 48.32 -23.01
CA GLY A 242 16.29 48.80 -21.89
C GLY A 242 16.13 47.77 -20.76
N ASP A 243 16.39 46.49 -21.04
CA ASP A 243 16.21 45.40 -20.10
C ASP A 243 17.39 45.20 -19.15
N ILE A 244 18.58 45.72 -19.51
CA ILE A 244 19.81 45.57 -18.73
C ILE A 244 19.61 46.09 -17.28
N CYS A 245 19.11 47.32 -17.15
CA CYS A 245 18.90 47.94 -15.84
C CYS A 245 17.90 47.14 -15.01
N ARG A 246 16.84 46.60 -15.64
CA ARG A 246 15.83 45.79 -14.97
C ARG A 246 16.39 44.45 -14.50
N LEU A 247 17.19 43.77 -15.33
CA LEU A 247 17.88 42.52 -14.97
C LEU A 247 18.86 42.74 -13.80
N GLN A 248 19.62 43.83 -13.83
CA GLN A 248 20.52 44.20 -12.72
C GLN A 248 19.75 44.48 -11.41
N GLN A 249 18.62 45.20 -11.48
CA GLN A 249 17.73 45.41 -10.33
C GLN A 249 17.12 44.10 -9.79
N MET A 250 16.97 43.08 -10.64
CA MET A 250 16.58 41.72 -10.25
C MET A 250 17.76 40.90 -9.68
N GLY A 251 18.95 41.49 -9.56
CA GLY A 251 20.16 40.82 -9.10
C GLY A 251 20.83 39.92 -10.14
N LYS A 252 20.46 40.05 -11.42
CA LYS A 252 20.98 39.25 -12.54
C LYS A 252 22.08 40.02 -13.28
N ASN A 253 23.29 40.01 -12.72
CA ASN A 253 24.48 40.58 -13.39
C ASN A 253 25.06 39.64 -14.47
N ARG A 254 24.61 38.39 -14.47
CA ARG A 254 24.89 37.42 -15.53
C ARG A 254 23.61 36.72 -15.91
N VAL A 255 23.43 36.51 -17.21
CA VAL A 255 22.24 35.85 -17.77
C VAL A 255 22.64 34.70 -18.67
N TYR A 256 21.72 33.75 -18.82
CA TYR A 256 21.88 32.62 -19.73
C TYR A 256 21.04 32.87 -20.96
N VAL A 257 21.63 32.64 -22.13
CA VAL A 257 21.01 32.91 -23.43
C VAL A 257 20.97 31.66 -24.29
N GLN A 258 19.95 31.55 -25.14
CA GLN A 258 19.72 30.38 -26.00
C GLN A 258 20.88 30.17 -26.98
N GLU A 259 21.45 31.25 -27.51
CA GLU A 259 22.54 31.25 -28.47
C GLU A 259 23.81 30.58 -27.94
N ASN A 260 24.02 30.62 -26.62
CA ASN A 260 25.17 30.03 -25.95
C ASN A 260 24.84 28.67 -25.30
N THR A 261 23.60 28.19 -25.45
CA THR A 261 23.10 26.97 -24.81
C THR A 261 22.26 26.15 -25.80
N PRO A 262 22.89 25.52 -26.81
CA PRO A 262 22.17 24.60 -27.68
C PRO A 262 21.57 23.47 -26.86
N HIS A 263 20.33 23.06 -27.18
CA HIS A 263 19.65 21.97 -26.49
C HIS A 263 20.52 20.71 -26.52
N PRO A 264 21.13 20.30 -25.40
CA PRO A 264 22.16 19.28 -25.46
C PRO A 264 21.53 17.92 -25.78
N GLU A 265 22.17 17.16 -26.68
CA GLU A 265 21.69 15.83 -27.05
C GLU A 265 21.66 14.93 -25.81
N GLY A 266 20.57 14.18 -25.63
CA GLY A 266 20.40 13.33 -24.44
C GLY A 266 19.89 14.05 -23.19
N TRP A 267 19.42 15.30 -23.30
CA TRP A 267 18.76 16.06 -22.24
C TRP A 267 17.30 16.35 -22.58
N VAL A 268 16.51 16.72 -21.58
CA VAL A 268 15.08 17.03 -21.69
C VAL A 268 14.82 18.35 -20.98
N HIS A 269 14.25 19.34 -21.68
CA HIS A 269 13.87 20.62 -21.08
C HIS A 269 12.85 20.43 -19.96
N GLU A 270 12.93 21.25 -18.91
CA GLU A 270 12.10 21.13 -17.70
C GLU A 270 10.59 21.08 -17.98
N ASP A 271 10.12 21.89 -18.93
CA ASP A 271 8.70 21.92 -19.29
C ASP A 271 8.27 20.65 -20.07
N ASP A 272 9.17 20.05 -20.85
CA ASP A 272 8.90 18.78 -21.52
C ASP A 272 8.86 17.63 -20.52
N ALA A 273 9.76 17.65 -19.53
CA ALA A 273 9.74 16.71 -18.43
C ALA A 273 8.43 16.83 -17.62
N ALA A 274 8.05 18.05 -17.25
CA ALA A 274 6.81 18.34 -16.54
C ALA A 274 5.56 17.93 -17.35
N ARG A 275 5.56 18.13 -18.68
CA ARG A 275 4.52 17.60 -19.58
C ARG A 275 4.45 16.08 -19.55
N GLY A 276 5.58 15.39 -19.50
CA GLY A 276 5.62 13.93 -19.33
C GLY A 276 4.96 13.49 -18.03
N PHE A 277 5.31 14.12 -16.91
CA PHE A 277 4.71 13.84 -15.60
C PHE A 277 3.20 14.13 -15.58
N ALA A 278 2.79 15.26 -16.16
CA ALA A 278 1.40 15.69 -16.25
C ALA A 278 0.48 14.69 -16.96
N ARG A 279 1.02 13.91 -17.91
CA ARG A 279 0.26 12.89 -18.66
C ARG A 279 0.05 11.60 -17.86
N LEU A 280 1.02 11.23 -17.01
CA LEU A 280 1.02 9.91 -16.34
C LEU A 280 0.53 9.96 -14.89
N MET A 281 0.71 11.07 -14.17
CA MET A 281 0.36 11.16 -12.75
C MET A 281 -1.16 11.16 -12.46
N PRO A 282 -2.02 11.88 -13.21
CA PRO A 282 -3.45 11.99 -12.88
C PRO A 282 -4.21 10.69 -13.18
N GLY A 283 -5.03 10.28 -12.21
CA GLY A 283 -6.05 9.26 -12.39
C GLY A 283 -7.46 9.84 -12.45
N ASP A 284 -8.44 8.94 -12.37
CA ASP A 284 -9.86 9.31 -12.37
C ASP A 284 -10.19 10.33 -11.25
N GLY A 285 -10.95 11.36 -11.57
CA GLY A 285 -11.27 12.46 -10.66
C GLY A 285 -10.20 13.55 -10.51
N VAL A 286 -9.14 13.54 -11.33
CA VAL A 286 -8.03 14.51 -11.26
C VAL A 286 -7.73 15.10 -12.64
N GLU A 287 -7.44 16.39 -12.68
CA GLU A 287 -6.99 17.08 -13.89
C GLU A 287 -5.76 17.96 -13.63
N VAL A 288 -5.05 18.26 -14.72
CA VAL A 288 -3.96 19.23 -14.74
C VAL A 288 -4.54 20.65 -14.64
N GLU A 289 -4.07 21.44 -13.69
CA GLU A 289 -4.65 22.76 -13.40
C GLU A 289 -4.39 23.78 -14.52
N ALA A 290 -3.19 23.75 -15.09
CA ALA A 290 -2.73 24.61 -16.19
C ALA A 290 -1.56 23.94 -16.92
N ALA A 291 -1.26 24.41 -18.14
CA ALA A 291 -0.12 23.91 -18.92
C ALA A 291 1.20 24.04 -18.12
N PRO A 292 2.10 23.04 -18.19
CA PRO A 292 3.38 23.11 -17.51
C PRO A 292 4.20 24.32 -17.94
N ARG A 293 4.80 24.99 -16.95
CA ARG A 293 5.62 26.19 -17.11
C ARG A 293 6.64 26.27 -15.99
N GLU A 294 7.87 26.69 -16.28
CA GLU A 294 8.98 26.74 -15.32
C GLU A 294 9.22 25.37 -14.65
N GLY A 295 9.12 24.30 -15.44
CA GLY A 295 9.25 22.92 -14.98
C GLY A 295 8.15 22.47 -14.04
N LYS A 296 7.11 23.28 -13.80
CA LYS A 296 6.06 23.04 -12.78
C LYS A 296 4.75 22.62 -13.41
N VAL A 297 4.11 21.65 -12.76
CA VAL A 297 2.71 21.25 -13.01
C VAL A 297 1.95 21.10 -11.69
N ASN A 298 0.69 21.56 -11.65
CA ASN A 298 -0.21 21.38 -10.52
C ASN A 298 -1.43 20.55 -10.93
N PHE A 299 -2.06 19.89 -9.97
CA PHE A 299 -3.21 19.02 -10.17
C PHE A 299 -4.35 19.39 -9.22
N ARG A 300 -5.59 19.33 -9.71
CA ARG A 300 -6.80 19.61 -8.93
C ARG A 300 -7.86 18.53 -9.10
N ALA A 301 -8.76 18.43 -8.13
CA ALA A 301 -9.88 17.50 -8.15
C ALA A 301 -10.95 17.97 -9.15
N THR A 302 -11.51 17.06 -9.94
CA THR A 302 -12.65 17.35 -10.84
C THR A 302 -14.01 17.07 -10.21
N ARG A 303 -14.04 16.41 -9.05
CA ARG A 303 -15.25 16.05 -8.30
C ARG A 303 -14.97 16.03 -6.80
N ASP A 304 -16.05 16.03 -6.02
CA ASP A 304 -15.98 15.77 -4.59
C ASP A 304 -15.63 14.30 -4.33
N GLY A 305 -14.84 14.03 -3.30
CA GLY A 305 -14.45 12.66 -2.98
C GLY A 305 -13.23 12.55 -2.08
N MET A 306 -12.65 11.36 -2.03
CA MET A 306 -11.46 11.05 -1.26
C MET A 306 -10.25 10.93 -2.18
N LEU A 307 -9.17 11.64 -1.84
CA LEU A 307 -7.87 11.50 -2.48
C LEU A 307 -7.26 10.15 -2.12
N LEU A 308 -6.85 9.39 -3.15
CA LEU A 308 -6.03 8.21 -3.02
C LEU A 308 -4.69 8.46 -3.71
N VAL A 309 -3.61 8.26 -2.98
CA VAL A 309 -2.23 8.40 -3.45
C VAL A 309 -1.53 7.06 -3.35
N ASP A 310 -0.83 6.65 -4.40
CA ASP A 310 0.14 5.57 -4.31
C ASP A 310 1.42 6.11 -3.65
N THR A 311 1.45 6.06 -2.32
CA THR A 311 2.52 6.67 -1.53
C THR A 311 3.87 6.02 -1.79
N GLU A 312 3.90 4.71 -2.04
CA GLU A 312 5.13 3.98 -2.32
C GLU A 312 5.73 4.40 -3.67
N ARG A 313 4.90 4.55 -4.71
CA ARG A 313 5.33 5.09 -6.00
C ARG A 313 5.70 6.56 -5.92
N LEU A 314 5.00 7.35 -5.12
CA LEU A 314 5.32 8.76 -4.89
C LEU A 314 6.71 8.89 -4.25
N GLU A 315 7.03 8.08 -3.26
CA GLU A 315 8.36 8.01 -2.65
C GLU A 315 9.42 7.59 -3.67
N ARG A 316 9.18 6.52 -4.43
CA ARG A 316 10.10 6.09 -5.50
C ARG A 316 10.34 7.16 -6.55
N PHE A 317 9.30 7.91 -6.93
CA PHE A 317 9.43 9.01 -7.89
C PHE A 317 10.33 10.11 -7.32
N ASN A 318 10.13 10.48 -6.06
CA ASN A 318 10.94 11.50 -5.39
C ASN A 318 12.37 11.05 -5.04
N LEU A 319 12.65 9.74 -5.07
CA LEU A 319 14.02 9.21 -4.97
C LEU A 319 14.80 9.32 -6.29
N VAL A 320 14.13 9.57 -7.41
CA VAL A 320 14.82 9.90 -8.67
C VAL A 320 15.42 11.30 -8.53
N PRO A 321 16.72 11.50 -8.79
CA PRO A 321 17.32 12.82 -8.74
C PRO A 321 16.61 13.81 -9.67
N ASP A 322 16.66 15.10 -9.32
CA ASP A 322 16.22 16.22 -10.18
C ASP A 322 14.72 16.30 -10.48
N VAL A 323 13.89 15.45 -9.87
CA VAL A 323 12.42 15.52 -9.94
C VAL A 323 11.81 15.65 -8.56
N MET A 324 10.59 16.18 -8.49
CA MET A 324 9.79 16.14 -7.28
C MET A 324 8.30 16.05 -7.56
N CYS A 325 7.56 15.44 -6.65
CA CYS A 325 6.11 15.50 -6.57
C CYS A 325 5.68 15.53 -5.10
N CYS A 326 4.75 16.41 -4.76
CA CYS A 326 4.12 16.44 -3.45
C CYS A 326 2.61 16.48 -3.58
N THR A 327 1.92 15.87 -2.62
CA THR A 327 0.46 15.76 -2.57
C THR A 327 -0.05 16.26 -1.22
N ARG A 328 -1.36 16.53 -1.14
CA ARG A 328 -2.06 16.48 0.16
C ARG A 328 -1.97 15.06 0.72
N HIS A 329 -2.19 14.92 2.02
CA HIS A 329 -2.17 13.61 2.68
C HIS A 329 -3.16 12.65 2.01
N ASN A 330 -2.75 11.38 1.95
CA ASN A 330 -3.61 10.32 1.47
C ASN A 330 -4.91 10.28 2.29
N TYR A 331 -6.00 9.82 1.67
CA TYR A 331 -7.34 9.80 2.27
C TYR A 331 -7.95 11.18 2.60
N SER A 332 -7.36 12.29 2.15
CA SER A 332 -7.96 13.61 2.32
C SER A 332 -9.30 13.69 1.58
N VAL A 333 -10.35 14.16 2.25
CA VAL A 333 -11.61 14.55 1.60
C VAL A 333 -11.41 15.88 0.86
N LEU A 334 -11.77 15.90 -0.42
CA LEU A 334 -11.61 17.03 -1.33
C LEU A 334 -12.97 17.44 -1.91
N THR A 335 -13.10 18.73 -2.19
CA THR A 335 -14.17 19.26 -3.06
C THR A 335 -13.62 19.53 -4.45
N ALA A 336 -14.51 19.52 -5.45
CA ALA A 336 -14.17 19.87 -6.84
C ALA A 336 -13.44 21.22 -6.92
N GLY A 337 -12.43 21.31 -7.78
CA GLY A 337 -11.55 22.47 -7.94
C GLY A 337 -10.40 22.55 -6.93
N THR A 338 -10.40 21.73 -5.87
CA THR A 338 -9.33 21.76 -4.86
C THR A 338 -8.01 21.25 -5.42
N ARG A 339 -6.94 22.06 -5.33
CA ARG A 339 -5.57 21.61 -5.63
C ARG A 339 -5.14 20.49 -4.67
N LEU A 340 -4.68 19.38 -5.23
CA LEU A 340 -4.32 18.17 -4.48
C LEU A 340 -2.84 17.79 -4.59
N ALA A 341 -2.15 18.17 -5.66
CA ALA A 341 -0.74 17.84 -5.87
C ALA A 341 -0.02 18.86 -6.75
N GLY A 342 1.30 18.82 -6.72
CA GLY A 342 2.17 19.48 -7.68
C GLY A 342 3.45 18.68 -7.92
N SER A 343 3.98 18.76 -9.13
CA SER A 343 5.25 18.13 -9.52
C SER A 343 6.14 19.13 -10.24
N ARG A 344 7.46 18.91 -10.16
CA ARG A 344 8.45 19.71 -10.88
C ARG A 344 9.60 18.88 -11.44
N ALA A 345 10.06 19.28 -12.61
CA ALA A 345 11.47 19.17 -12.99
C ALA A 345 12.25 20.25 -12.24
N ILE A 346 13.31 19.88 -11.51
CA ILE A 346 14.04 20.80 -10.63
C ILE A 346 15.06 21.64 -11.42
N PRO A 347 15.97 21.06 -12.22
CA PRO A 347 16.86 21.81 -13.10
C PRO A 347 16.19 22.11 -14.44
N LEU A 348 16.72 23.13 -15.13
CA LEU A 348 16.28 23.54 -16.47
C LEU A 348 16.31 22.40 -17.50
N PHE A 349 17.25 21.47 -17.34
CA PHE A 349 17.35 20.28 -18.16
C PHE A 349 17.58 19.05 -17.30
N LEU A 350 16.79 18.02 -17.54
CA LEU A 350 16.96 16.69 -16.95
C LEU A 350 17.74 15.81 -17.90
N SER A 351 18.62 14.97 -17.35
CA SER A 351 19.24 13.92 -18.16
C SER A 351 18.14 12.99 -18.71
N ARG A 352 18.24 12.58 -19.97
CA ARG A 352 17.29 11.64 -20.57
C ARG A 352 17.18 10.33 -19.75
N PRO A 353 18.27 9.76 -19.20
CA PRO A 353 18.18 8.64 -18.28
C PRO A 353 17.35 8.94 -17.02
N GLY A 354 17.56 10.09 -16.37
CA GLY A 354 16.79 10.51 -15.20
C GLY A 354 15.31 10.70 -15.51
N PHE A 355 14.99 11.36 -16.63
CA PHE A 355 13.62 11.54 -17.09
C PHE A 355 12.91 10.20 -17.36
N LEU A 356 13.55 9.28 -18.09
CA LEU A 356 12.97 7.97 -18.39
C LEU A 356 12.77 7.13 -17.13
N LYS A 357 13.70 7.23 -16.16
CA LYS A 357 13.52 6.57 -14.86
C LYS A 357 12.33 7.14 -14.11
N ALA A 358 12.18 8.47 -14.06
CA ALA A 358 11.02 9.12 -13.45
C ALA A 358 9.71 8.68 -14.12
N LEU A 359 9.65 8.64 -15.46
CA LEU A 359 8.48 8.13 -16.18
C LEU A 359 8.18 6.67 -15.87
N SER A 360 9.19 5.80 -15.80
CA SER A 360 8.98 4.37 -15.53
C SER A 360 8.32 4.11 -14.18
N VAL A 361 8.56 4.95 -13.17
CA VAL A 361 7.86 4.87 -11.87
C VAL A 361 6.38 5.20 -12.04
N LEU A 362 6.02 6.01 -13.03
CA LEU A 362 4.65 6.49 -13.30
C LEU A 362 3.86 5.60 -14.27
N GLU A 363 4.45 4.56 -14.87
CA GLU A 363 3.79 3.75 -15.90
C GLU A 363 2.78 2.72 -15.39
N ASP A 364 2.91 2.26 -14.14
CA ASP A 364 2.01 1.27 -13.51
C ASP A 364 0.61 1.84 -13.17
N GLY A 365 0.16 2.86 -13.90
CA GLY A 365 -1.09 3.57 -13.71
C GLY A 365 -0.93 4.91 -12.98
N PRO A 366 -2.05 5.60 -12.70
CA PRO A 366 -2.02 6.93 -12.11
C PRO A 366 -1.40 6.95 -10.71
N LEU A 367 -0.69 8.02 -10.38
CA LEU A 367 -0.06 8.22 -9.08
C LEU A 367 -1.08 8.64 -8.00
N PHE A 368 -2.11 9.36 -8.40
CA PHE A 368 -3.20 9.77 -7.51
C PHE A 368 -4.53 9.84 -8.24
N LYS A 369 -5.61 9.58 -7.52
CA LYS A 369 -7.00 9.66 -8.01
C LYS A 369 -7.92 10.19 -6.94
N VAL A 370 -9.09 10.70 -7.32
CA VAL A 370 -10.15 11.12 -6.38
C VAL A 370 -11.35 10.22 -6.57
N VAL A 371 -11.62 9.36 -5.59
CA VAL A 371 -12.76 8.43 -5.64
C VAL A 371 -14.00 9.06 -5.02
N PRO A 372 -15.19 8.89 -5.63
CA PRO A 372 -16.43 9.41 -5.05
C PRO A 372 -16.75 8.69 -3.75
N MET A 373 -17.45 9.39 -2.84
CA MET A 373 -18.02 8.80 -1.63
C MET A 373 -19.51 8.53 -1.85
N ARG A 374 -19.97 7.34 -1.48
CA ARG A 374 -21.39 7.00 -1.56
C ARG A 374 -22.20 7.75 -0.50
N LYS A 375 -23.45 8.06 -0.80
CA LYS A 375 -24.42 8.60 0.16
C LYS A 375 -25.10 7.41 0.83
N ALA A 376 -24.62 7.04 2.02
CA ALA A 376 -25.12 5.89 2.74
C ALA A 376 -26.48 6.16 3.40
N LYS A 377 -27.26 5.09 3.57
CA LYS A 377 -28.45 5.04 4.42
C LYS A 377 -28.03 4.47 5.77
N ILE A 378 -27.90 5.35 6.76
CA ILE A 378 -27.35 5.04 8.07
C ILE A 378 -28.46 4.64 9.03
N GLY A 379 -28.34 3.45 9.61
CA GLY A 379 -29.06 3.05 10.81
C GLY A 379 -28.21 3.35 12.04
N ILE A 380 -28.79 3.96 13.07
CA ILE A 380 -28.11 4.19 14.36
C ILE A 380 -28.66 3.21 15.39
N LEU A 381 -27.78 2.43 16.00
CA LEU A 381 -28.10 1.57 17.15
C LEU A 381 -27.41 2.14 18.38
N VAL A 382 -28.18 2.68 19.31
CA VAL A 382 -27.66 3.14 20.61
C VAL A 382 -27.85 2.01 21.61
N THR A 383 -26.76 1.49 22.14
CA THR A 383 -26.76 0.38 23.10
C THR A 383 -26.48 0.88 24.51
N GLY A 384 -27.21 0.39 25.49
CA GLY A 384 -27.03 0.75 26.89
C GLY A 384 -28.34 0.66 27.64
N THR A 385 -28.36 -0.11 28.71
CA THR A 385 -29.57 -0.39 29.48
C THR A 385 -30.19 0.88 30.07
N GLU A 386 -29.34 1.81 30.53
CA GLU A 386 -29.73 3.10 31.09
C GLU A 386 -30.39 4.04 30.08
N VAL A 387 -29.93 4.05 28.82
CA VAL A 387 -30.54 4.84 27.74
C VAL A 387 -31.86 4.19 27.32
N PHE A 388 -31.88 2.86 27.18
CA PHE A 388 -33.08 2.12 26.80
C PHE A 388 -34.23 2.27 27.81
N GLN A 389 -33.93 2.29 29.11
CA GLN A 389 -34.90 2.52 30.17
C GLN A 389 -35.30 4.00 30.34
N GLY A 390 -34.65 4.93 29.63
CA GLY A 390 -34.90 6.36 29.74
C GLY A 390 -34.36 6.98 31.03
N LEU A 391 -33.40 6.33 31.70
CA LEU A 391 -32.73 6.88 32.89
C LEU A 391 -31.80 8.05 32.52
N ILE A 392 -31.26 8.02 31.29
CA ILE A 392 -30.49 9.12 30.70
C ILE A 392 -30.97 9.41 29.28
N GLU A 393 -30.77 10.65 28.82
CA GLU A 393 -31.05 11.05 27.44
C GLU A 393 -29.89 10.70 26.51
N ASP A 394 -30.21 10.19 25.32
CA ASP A 394 -29.22 9.96 24.27
C ASP A 394 -28.65 11.27 23.72
N ARG A 395 -27.32 11.30 23.60
CA ARG A 395 -26.59 12.40 22.97
C ARG A 395 -25.78 11.95 21.76
N PHE A 396 -25.72 10.65 21.47
CA PHE A 396 -24.96 10.13 20.34
C PHE A 396 -25.71 10.26 19.03
N ALA A 397 -27.00 9.90 18.97
CA ALA A 397 -27.73 9.92 17.69
C ALA A 397 -27.73 11.32 17.04
N PRO A 398 -27.89 12.44 17.77
CA PRO A 398 -27.74 13.78 17.19
C PRO A 398 -26.34 14.05 16.62
N ILE A 399 -25.27 13.65 17.34
CA ILE A 399 -23.88 13.84 16.92
C ILE A 399 -23.59 13.02 15.65
N ILE A 400 -23.97 11.74 15.63
CA ILE A 400 -23.78 10.86 14.49
C ILE A 400 -24.59 11.36 13.29
N THR A 401 -25.84 11.80 13.50
CA THR A 401 -26.68 12.36 12.44
C THR A 401 -26.04 13.60 11.82
N GLN A 402 -25.51 14.51 12.63
CA GLN A 402 -24.82 15.71 12.14
C GLN A 402 -23.59 15.33 11.28
N LYS A 403 -22.77 14.38 11.74
CA LYS A 403 -21.58 13.92 11.00
C LYS A 403 -21.94 13.17 9.71
N ALA A 404 -23.00 12.37 9.73
CA ALA A 404 -23.54 11.72 8.54
C ALA A 404 -23.96 12.75 7.46
N GLN A 405 -24.68 13.79 7.87
CA GLN A 405 -25.14 14.85 6.96
C GLN A 405 -23.99 15.66 6.35
N GLN A 406 -22.88 15.85 7.08
CA GLN A 406 -21.66 16.49 6.54
C GLN A 406 -21.05 15.71 5.37
N HIS A 407 -21.33 14.40 5.28
CA HIS A 407 -20.96 13.54 4.16
C HIS A 407 -22.13 13.23 3.22
N HIS A 408 -23.22 14.01 3.29
CA HIS A 408 -24.42 13.85 2.48
C HIS A 408 -25.10 12.48 2.61
N CYS A 409 -24.91 11.81 3.76
CA CYS A 409 -25.60 10.57 4.11
C CYS A 409 -26.93 10.87 4.80
N GLU A 410 -27.85 9.91 4.74
CA GLU A 410 -29.19 9.99 5.35
C GLU A 410 -29.25 9.05 6.55
N VAL A 411 -29.83 9.47 7.67
CA VAL A 411 -30.14 8.56 8.79
C VAL A 411 -31.57 8.07 8.60
N VAL A 412 -31.74 6.78 8.32
CA VAL A 412 -33.05 6.19 7.99
C VAL A 412 -33.82 5.73 9.22
N LYS A 413 -33.12 5.34 10.29
CA LYS A 413 -33.73 4.86 11.53
C LYS A 413 -32.73 4.91 12.68
N THR A 414 -33.23 5.26 13.86
CA THR A 414 -32.49 5.17 15.12
C THR A 414 -33.24 4.21 16.05
N LEU A 415 -32.52 3.26 16.64
CA LEU A 415 -33.04 2.27 17.59
C LEU A 415 -32.21 2.27 18.86
N PHE A 416 -32.85 1.84 19.95
CA PHE A 416 -32.23 1.66 21.26
C PHE A 416 -32.31 0.18 21.64
N ALA A 417 -31.22 -0.35 22.18
CA ALA A 417 -31.19 -1.71 22.74
C ALA A 417 -30.48 -1.69 24.10
N PRO A 418 -30.94 -2.47 25.09
CA PRO A 418 -30.18 -2.67 26.33
C PRO A 418 -28.96 -3.56 26.06
N ASP A 419 -28.16 -3.79 27.09
CA ASP A 419 -26.99 -4.69 27.04
C ASP A 419 -27.40 -6.16 27.02
N ASP A 420 -28.08 -6.55 25.96
CA ASP A 420 -28.63 -7.88 25.71
C ASP A 420 -28.36 -8.27 24.26
N ALA A 421 -27.64 -9.37 24.05
CA ALA A 421 -27.18 -9.77 22.73
C ALA A 421 -28.35 -10.05 21.75
N ASP A 422 -29.44 -10.67 22.21
CA ASP A 422 -30.60 -11.00 21.38
C ASP A 422 -31.38 -9.74 20.95
N LEU A 423 -31.48 -8.73 21.84
CA LEU A 423 -32.07 -7.44 21.50
C LEU A 423 -31.19 -6.63 20.54
N ILE A 424 -29.86 -6.70 20.70
CA ILE A 424 -28.92 -6.07 19.76
C ILE A 424 -29.03 -6.73 18.37
N VAL A 425 -29.09 -8.06 18.29
CA VAL A 425 -29.29 -8.79 17.03
C VAL A 425 -30.59 -8.37 16.35
N ARG A 426 -31.70 -8.26 17.11
CA ARG A 426 -32.98 -7.76 16.58
C ARG A 426 -32.87 -6.32 16.10
N GLY A 427 -32.25 -5.44 16.87
CA GLY A 427 -32.03 -4.04 16.48
C GLY A 427 -31.26 -3.90 15.17
N VAL A 428 -30.19 -4.68 15.00
CA VAL A 428 -29.43 -4.71 13.74
C VAL A 428 -30.32 -5.17 12.57
N ARG A 429 -31.06 -6.26 12.73
CA ARG A 429 -31.98 -6.76 11.68
C ARG A 429 -33.03 -5.73 11.31
N ASP A 430 -33.65 -5.09 12.29
CA ASP A 430 -34.65 -4.04 12.08
C ASP A 430 -34.11 -2.80 11.35
N LEU A 431 -32.82 -2.47 11.52
CA LEU A 431 -32.15 -1.40 10.78
C LEU A 431 -31.90 -1.83 9.33
N LEU A 432 -31.45 -3.07 9.11
CA LEU A 432 -31.25 -3.61 7.76
C LEU A 432 -32.58 -3.69 6.99
N ASP A 433 -33.64 -4.15 7.65
CA ASP A 433 -35.00 -4.22 7.07
C ASP A 433 -35.57 -2.84 6.76
N ALA A 434 -35.18 -1.81 7.52
CA ALA A 434 -35.48 -0.41 7.22
C ALA A 434 -34.66 0.16 6.05
N GLY A 435 -33.80 -0.64 5.42
CA GLY A 435 -32.99 -0.26 4.26
C GLY A 435 -31.67 0.41 4.61
N ALA A 436 -31.18 0.28 5.85
CA ALA A 436 -29.85 0.75 6.20
C ALA A 436 -28.78 -0.10 5.49
N ASP A 437 -27.86 0.57 4.80
CA ASP A 437 -26.68 -0.06 4.17
C ASP A 437 -25.38 0.28 4.91
N PHE A 438 -25.51 1.00 6.02
CA PHE A 438 -24.45 1.35 6.94
C PHE A 438 -25.05 1.44 8.35
N ILE A 439 -24.45 0.81 9.35
CA ILE A 439 -24.93 0.86 10.73
C ILE A 439 -23.84 1.47 11.61
N VAL A 440 -24.23 2.46 12.41
CA VAL A 440 -23.41 3.04 13.46
C VAL A 440 -23.94 2.52 14.79
N THR A 441 -23.13 1.74 15.52
CA THR A 441 -23.43 1.38 16.90
C THR A 441 -22.67 2.30 17.85
N THR A 442 -23.28 2.68 18.97
CA THR A 442 -22.69 3.61 19.94
C THR A 442 -23.24 3.38 21.33
N ALA A 443 -22.74 4.12 22.33
CA ALA A 443 -22.98 3.92 23.77
C ALA A 443 -22.52 2.56 24.34
N GLY A 444 -22.31 1.53 23.50
CA GLY A 444 -21.41 0.39 23.73
C GLY A 444 -20.04 0.57 23.05
N MET A 445 -19.16 -0.42 23.17
CA MET A 445 -17.71 -0.49 22.85
C MET A 445 -16.74 -0.28 24.03
N SER A 446 -17.18 -0.49 25.27
CA SER A 446 -16.30 -0.50 26.46
C SER A 446 -15.43 -1.77 26.54
N VAL A 447 -14.50 -1.77 27.49
CA VAL A 447 -13.81 -2.98 27.97
C VAL A 447 -14.65 -3.78 28.97
N ASP A 448 -15.76 -3.20 29.44
CA ASP A 448 -16.59 -3.79 30.49
C ASP A 448 -17.16 -5.15 30.04
N PRO A 449 -17.07 -6.20 30.88
CA PRO A 449 -17.61 -7.53 30.55
C PRO A 449 -19.11 -7.53 30.26
N ASP A 450 -19.84 -6.58 30.84
CA ASP A 450 -21.29 -6.43 30.68
C ASP A 450 -21.66 -5.74 29.35
N ASP A 451 -20.70 -5.18 28.61
CA ASP A 451 -20.94 -4.64 27.27
C ASP A 451 -21.05 -5.77 26.25
N LEU A 452 -22.30 -6.17 25.98
CA LEU A 452 -22.63 -7.24 25.05
C LEU A 452 -22.71 -6.78 23.59
N THR A 453 -22.36 -5.53 23.26
CA THR A 453 -22.53 -4.97 21.91
C THR A 453 -21.72 -5.73 20.87
N ARG A 454 -20.44 -6.02 21.16
CA ARG A 454 -19.59 -6.76 20.23
C ARG A 454 -20.07 -8.20 20.04
N LYS A 455 -20.57 -8.82 21.12
CA LYS A 455 -21.15 -10.16 21.09
C LYS A 455 -22.41 -10.17 20.22
N GLY A 456 -23.35 -9.26 20.48
CA GLY A 456 -24.58 -9.11 19.70
C GLY A 456 -24.32 -8.83 18.21
N LEU A 457 -23.34 -7.99 17.86
CA LEU A 457 -22.94 -7.81 16.46
C LEU A 457 -22.38 -9.10 15.84
N THR A 458 -21.53 -9.82 16.58
CA THR A 458 -20.97 -11.11 16.11
C THR A 458 -22.07 -12.13 15.85
N GLU A 459 -23.03 -12.25 16.77
CA GLU A 459 -24.20 -13.13 16.63
C GLU A 459 -25.18 -12.68 15.53
N ALA A 460 -25.20 -11.37 15.23
CA ALA A 460 -25.93 -10.82 14.08
C ALA A 460 -25.26 -11.13 12.73
N GLY A 461 -24.08 -11.77 12.73
CA GLY A 461 -23.35 -12.16 11.53
C GLY A 461 -22.25 -11.19 11.11
N LEU A 462 -21.63 -10.47 12.07
CA LEU A 462 -20.51 -9.57 11.78
C LEU A 462 -19.29 -10.34 11.27
N THR A 463 -18.79 -9.94 10.10
CA THR A 463 -17.57 -10.46 9.48
C THR A 463 -16.57 -9.33 9.19
N ASP A 464 -15.36 -9.70 8.76
CA ASP A 464 -14.26 -8.77 8.44
C ASP A 464 -13.91 -7.80 9.58
N THR A 465 -14.08 -8.27 10.82
CA THR A 465 -14.00 -7.43 12.02
C THR A 465 -12.58 -6.93 12.26
N LEU A 466 -12.42 -5.61 12.29
CA LEU A 466 -11.25 -4.94 12.84
C LEU A 466 -11.68 -4.14 14.07
N TYR A 467 -11.21 -4.61 15.22
CA TYR A 467 -11.42 -3.95 16.50
C TYR A 467 -10.13 -3.32 17.02
N GLY A 468 -10.21 -2.09 17.51
CA GLY A 468 -9.08 -1.37 18.06
C GLY A 468 -8.33 -0.55 17.01
N VAL A 469 -8.28 0.76 17.21
CA VAL A 469 -7.53 1.71 16.38
C VAL A 469 -6.48 2.40 17.26
N PRO A 470 -5.19 2.36 16.92
CA PRO A 470 -4.13 3.12 17.60
C PRO A 470 -4.28 4.65 17.47
N ALA A 471 -5.34 5.22 18.04
CA ALA A 471 -5.62 6.65 18.02
C ALA A 471 -6.44 7.08 19.23
N LEU A 472 -6.15 8.27 19.74
CA LEU A 472 -6.78 8.88 20.90
C LEU A 472 -7.31 10.26 20.51
N PRO A 473 -8.63 10.51 20.50
CA PRO A 473 -9.73 9.67 21.01
C PRO A 473 -10.33 8.70 19.95
N GLY A 474 -10.83 7.55 20.42
CA GLY A 474 -11.56 6.58 19.59
C GLY A 474 -10.95 5.19 19.52
N THR A 475 -10.06 4.81 20.46
CA THR A 475 -9.32 3.55 20.43
C THR A 475 -10.20 2.32 20.23
N MET A 476 -11.36 2.28 20.87
CA MET A 476 -12.26 1.13 20.87
C MET A 476 -13.17 1.06 19.63
N THR A 477 -12.82 1.78 18.56
CA THR A 477 -13.58 1.73 17.31
C THR A 477 -13.56 0.30 16.75
N LEU A 478 -14.74 -0.17 16.37
CA LEU A 478 -14.94 -1.42 15.65
C LEU A 478 -15.35 -1.11 14.22
N ILE A 479 -14.84 -1.83 13.24
CA ILE A 479 -15.39 -1.84 11.88
C ILE A 479 -15.59 -3.29 11.41
N GLY A 480 -16.57 -3.49 10.54
CA GLY A 480 -16.83 -4.79 9.92
C GLY A 480 -18.03 -4.71 8.97
N ARG A 481 -18.63 -5.86 8.68
CA ARG A 481 -19.80 -5.97 7.79
C ARG A 481 -20.80 -6.98 8.29
N ILE A 482 -22.08 -6.72 8.04
CA ILE A 482 -23.16 -7.71 8.24
C ILE A 482 -23.91 -7.79 6.91
N GLY A 483 -23.79 -8.93 6.23
CA GLY A 483 -24.24 -9.06 4.84
C GLY A 483 -23.55 -8.02 3.94
N GLY A 484 -24.35 -7.22 3.23
CA GLY A 484 -23.84 -6.11 2.39
C GLY A 484 -23.60 -4.80 3.14
N ALA A 485 -24.06 -4.67 4.39
CA ALA A 485 -24.00 -3.42 5.13
C ALA A 485 -22.66 -3.25 5.87
N GLN A 486 -22.16 -2.03 5.89
CA GLN A 486 -20.96 -1.66 6.65
C GLN A 486 -21.31 -1.33 8.10
N ILE A 487 -20.50 -1.76 9.06
CA ILE A 487 -20.72 -1.50 10.49
C ILE A 487 -19.55 -0.68 11.04
N ILE A 488 -19.84 0.34 11.86
CA ILE A 488 -18.85 1.02 12.69
C ILE A 488 -19.35 1.17 14.14
N GLY A 489 -18.54 0.74 15.09
CA GLY A 489 -18.75 0.96 16.52
C GLY A 489 -18.03 2.22 16.98
N VAL A 490 -18.76 3.16 17.56
CA VAL A 490 -18.26 4.48 17.98
C VAL A 490 -18.18 4.55 19.50
N PRO A 491 -16.97 4.66 20.08
CA PRO A 491 -16.81 4.72 21.53
C PRO A 491 -17.36 6.01 22.14
N ALA A 492 -17.63 5.97 23.45
CA ALA A 492 -18.22 7.07 24.21
C ALA A 492 -17.46 8.41 24.14
N CYS A 493 -16.16 8.37 23.80
CA CYS A 493 -15.35 9.56 23.56
C CYS A 493 -15.97 10.55 22.56
N ALA A 494 -16.85 10.11 21.65
CA ALA A 494 -17.56 10.97 20.71
C ALA A 494 -18.46 12.03 21.39
N LEU A 495 -18.85 11.84 22.65
CA LEU A 495 -19.58 12.84 23.43
C LEU A 495 -18.69 13.99 23.92
N PHE A 496 -17.40 13.75 24.07
CA PHE A 496 -16.45 14.67 24.69
C PHE A 496 -15.54 15.35 23.68
N PHE A 497 -15.26 14.67 22.55
CA PHE A 497 -14.36 15.14 21.53
C PHE A 497 -15.08 15.40 20.21
N LYS A 498 -14.90 16.62 19.68
CA LYS A 498 -15.48 17.02 18.38
C LYS A 498 -15.04 16.09 17.23
N THR A 499 -13.77 15.69 17.23
CA THR A 499 -13.17 14.81 16.23
C THR A 499 -12.61 13.56 16.91
N THR A 500 -12.94 12.39 16.38
CA THR A 500 -12.49 11.07 16.85
C THR A 500 -12.07 10.21 15.66
N VAL A 501 -11.68 8.96 15.93
CA VAL A 501 -11.46 7.93 14.90
C VAL A 501 -12.64 7.81 13.92
N PHE A 502 -13.88 8.09 14.36
CA PHE A 502 -15.04 8.07 13.48
C PHE A 502 -14.87 9.02 12.28
N ASP A 503 -14.35 10.23 12.49
CA ASP A 503 -14.15 11.24 11.44
C ASP A 503 -13.00 10.88 10.48
N ILE A 504 -12.08 10.02 10.91
CA ILE A 504 -10.98 9.51 10.09
C ILE A 504 -11.45 8.33 9.22
N ILE A 505 -12.26 7.43 9.81
CA ILE A 505 -12.61 6.14 9.20
C ILE A 505 -13.87 6.22 8.33
N LEU A 506 -14.89 6.97 8.77
CA LEU A 506 -16.17 7.06 8.05
C LEU A 506 -15.97 7.46 6.57
N PRO A 507 -15.21 8.53 6.22
CA PRO A 507 -15.06 8.92 4.82
C PRO A 507 -14.42 7.82 3.97
N ARG A 508 -13.48 7.05 4.53
CA ARG A 508 -12.79 5.96 3.83
C ARG A 508 -13.73 4.79 3.57
N MET A 509 -14.59 4.48 4.53
CA MET A 509 -15.64 3.47 4.37
C MET A 509 -16.67 3.88 3.31
N LEU A 510 -17.10 5.14 3.29
CA LEU A 510 -18.02 5.69 2.28
C LEU A 510 -17.41 5.72 0.88
N ALA A 511 -16.09 5.93 0.77
CA ALA A 511 -15.34 5.81 -0.48
C ALA A 511 -15.17 4.36 -0.97
N GLY A 512 -15.62 3.36 -0.20
CA GLY A 512 -15.45 1.94 -0.53
C GLY A 512 -13.99 1.48 -0.48
N VAL A 513 -13.10 2.23 0.17
CA VAL A 513 -11.68 1.92 0.23
C VAL A 513 -11.46 0.87 1.34
N PRO A 514 -10.91 -0.31 1.03
CA PRO A 514 -10.66 -1.34 2.03
C PRO A 514 -9.79 -0.83 3.17
N ILE A 515 -10.05 -1.30 4.38
CA ILE A 515 -9.26 -0.98 5.58
C ILE A 515 -8.73 -2.29 6.13
N THR A 516 -7.42 -2.39 6.29
CA THR A 516 -6.75 -3.56 6.85
C THR A 516 -6.27 -3.28 8.27
N ARG A 517 -5.82 -4.33 8.98
CA ARG A 517 -5.15 -4.16 10.28
C ARG A 517 -3.90 -3.29 10.17
N LEU A 518 -3.17 -3.39 9.06
CA LEU A 518 -1.98 -2.57 8.79
C LEU A 518 -2.34 -1.09 8.61
N ASP A 519 -3.44 -0.79 7.91
CA ASP A 519 -3.92 0.59 7.76
C ASP A 519 -4.21 1.24 9.10
N LEU A 520 -4.93 0.54 9.99
CA LEU A 520 -5.22 1.03 11.33
C LEU A 520 -3.94 1.21 12.15
N ALA A 521 -2.99 0.29 12.05
CA ALA A 521 -1.72 0.38 12.75
C ALA A 521 -0.91 1.64 12.37
N LYS A 522 -0.92 2.01 11.08
CA LYS A 522 -0.21 3.22 10.60
C LYS A 522 -0.75 4.52 11.20
N ILE A 523 -2.04 4.57 11.57
CA ILE A 523 -2.64 5.75 12.24
C ILE A 523 -1.93 6.06 13.56
N GLY A 524 -1.32 5.06 14.22
CA GLY A 524 -0.56 5.25 15.46
C GLY A 524 0.50 6.34 15.37
N ASN A 525 1.13 6.53 14.21
CA ASN A 525 2.03 7.64 13.98
C ASN A 525 1.25 8.92 13.62
N GLY A 526 0.94 9.74 14.62
CA GLY A 526 0.11 10.95 14.47
C GLY A 526 -1.34 10.79 14.95
N GLY A 527 -1.69 9.63 15.50
CA GLY A 527 -3.02 9.31 16.03
C GLY A 527 -3.35 9.90 17.40
N LEU A 528 -2.51 10.78 17.97
CA LEU A 528 -2.79 11.45 19.25
C LEU A 528 -3.39 12.84 19.00
N CYS A 529 -4.61 13.07 19.47
CA CYS A 529 -5.26 14.37 19.42
C CYS A 529 -4.55 15.34 20.37
N MET A 530 -4.32 16.57 19.90
CA MET A 530 -3.67 17.63 20.68
C MET A 530 -4.65 18.43 21.54
N GLU A 531 -5.95 18.07 21.54
CA GLU A 531 -6.99 18.72 22.35
C GLU A 531 -7.01 20.25 22.24
N CYS A 532 -6.84 20.75 21.01
CA CYS A 532 -6.75 22.19 20.77
C CYS A 532 -8.03 22.91 21.19
N LYS A 533 -7.90 24.11 21.78
CA LYS A 533 -9.03 24.97 22.19
C LYS A 533 -10.06 25.16 21.07
N VAL A 534 -9.57 25.34 19.84
CA VAL A 534 -10.40 25.35 18.63
C VAL A 534 -9.95 24.19 17.75
N CYS A 535 -10.85 23.25 17.50
CA CYS A 535 -10.58 22.12 16.61
C CYS A 535 -10.46 22.61 15.16
N THR A 536 -9.30 22.37 14.54
CA THR A 536 -8.99 22.75 13.14
C THR A 536 -8.95 21.55 12.19
N PHE A 537 -9.40 20.37 12.62
CA PHE A 537 -9.52 19.20 11.74
C PHE A 537 -10.41 19.55 10.53
N PRO A 538 -10.06 19.14 9.29
CA PRO A 538 -8.98 18.23 8.90
C PRO A 538 -7.61 18.90 8.59
N LYS A 539 -7.41 20.19 8.91
CA LYS A 539 -6.08 20.82 8.78
C LYS A 539 -5.10 20.26 9.82
N CYS A 540 -5.61 19.97 11.02
CA CYS A 540 -4.90 19.23 12.09
C CYS A 540 -4.21 17.95 11.56
N PRO A 541 -3.00 17.58 12.04
CA PRO A 541 -2.31 16.36 11.63
C PRO A 541 -2.90 15.06 12.20
N PHE A 542 -3.89 15.15 13.11
CA PHE A 542 -4.48 14.01 13.81
C PHE A 542 -4.92 12.89 12.84
N GLY A 543 -4.33 11.71 13.04
CA GLY A 543 -4.68 10.46 12.37
C GLY A 543 -4.42 10.43 10.85
N LYS A 544 -3.57 11.33 10.34
CA LYS A 544 -3.17 11.33 8.93
C LYS A 544 -2.14 10.24 8.66
N VAL A 545 -2.34 9.51 7.56
CA VAL A 545 -1.51 8.38 7.12
C VAL A 545 -0.93 8.65 5.74
#